data_AF-A0A521ZFG4-F1
#
_entry.id   AF-A0A521ZFG4-F1
#
_cell.length_a   1.000
_cell.length_b   1.000
_cell.length_c   1.000
_cell.angle_alpha   90.00
_cell.angle_beta   90.00
_cell.angle_gamma   90.00
#
_symmetry.space_group_name_H-M   'P 1'
#
loop_
_entity.id
_entity.type
_entity.pdbx_description
1 polymer ?
#
loop_
_entity_poly.entity_id
_entity_poly.type
_entity_poly.pdbx_seq_one_letter_code
_entity_poly.pdbx_strand_id
1 'polypeptide(L)'
;MNSLDRLLATSTFCMLSLIPITPAYAAPAAADAIDPPRWTQEDTTPRQRYETAHKEAAAAQKDLLAECRTQPKAEQSACAREVHANYLQEMSEAKKLLSQ
;
A
#
# COMPACT_ATOMS: atom_id res chain seq x y z
N MET A 1 -14.32 -8.00 -39.65
CA MET A 1 -15.36 -9.00 -39.34
C MET A 1 -14.98 -9.68 -38.03
N ASN A 2 -16.00 -9.94 -37.23
CA ASN A 2 -15.99 -9.92 -35.77
C ASN A 2 -15.36 -11.14 -35.10
N SER A 3 -14.99 -10.91 -33.85
CA SER A 3 -14.93 -11.84 -32.73
C SER A 3 -16.09 -12.84 -32.71
N LEU A 4 -15.86 -13.93 -31.97
CA LEU A 4 -16.78 -15.03 -31.60
C LEU A 4 -16.57 -16.24 -32.51
N ASP A 5 -15.61 -17.09 -32.17
CA ASP A 5 -15.58 -18.55 -32.42
C ASP A 5 -14.16 -19.10 -32.29
N ARG A 6 -13.52 -18.86 -31.14
CA ARG A 6 -12.38 -19.67 -30.71
C ARG A 6 -12.73 -20.30 -29.38
N LEU A 7 -13.62 -21.29 -29.50
CA LEU A 7 -13.43 -22.61 -28.94
C LEU A 7 -12.91 -22.61 -27.50
N LEU A 8 -13.87 -22.79 -26.59
CA LEU A 8 -13.80 -23.78 -25.51
C LEU A 8 -12.75 -24.87 -25.79
N ALA A 9 -11.51 -24.60 -25.43
CA ALA A 9 -10.43 -25.56 -25.36
C ALA A 9 -10.00 -25.58 -23.91
N THR A 10 -10.71 -26.41 -23.15
CA THR A 10 -10.23 -27.02 -21.93
C THR A 10 -8.78 -27.47 -22.13
N SER A 11 -7.84 -26.72 -21.56
CA SER A 11 -6.46 -27.18 -21.42
C SER A 11 -6.07 -27.06 -19.96
N THR A 12 -6.50 -28.05 -19.19
CA THR A 12 -5.75 -28.55 -18.05
C THR A 12 -4.33 -28.85 -18.52
N PHE A 13 -3.43 -27.89 -18.37
CA PHE A 13 -1.99 -28.15 -18.35
C PHE A 13 -1.51 -28.01 -16.93
N CYS A 14 -1.66 -29.12 -16.21
CA CYS A 14 -0.91 -29.45 -15.01
C CYS A 14 0.57 -29.57 -15.41
N MET A 15 1.27 -28.44 -15.54
CA MET A 15 2.72 -28.43 -15.51
C MET A 15 3.13 -28.36 -14.04
N LEU A 16 3.24 -29.55 -13.48
CA LEU A 16 3.93 -29.85 -12.24
C LEU A 16 5.42 -29.52 -12.44
N SER A 17 5.77 -28.23 -12.37
CA SER A 17 7.17 -27.83 -12.24
C SER A 17 7.63 -28.24 -10.84
N LEU A 18 8.56 -29.20 -10.79
CA LEU A 18 9.35 -29.51 -9.60
C LEU A 18 10.09 -28.24 -9.19
N ILE A 19 9.49 -27.45 -8.31
CA ILE A 19 10.20 -26.45 -7.54
C ILE A 19 11.01 -27.26 -6.52
N PRO A 20 12.35 -27.20 -6.53
CA PRO A 20 13.10 -27.73 -5.41
C PRO A 20 12.63 -26.98 -4.17
N ILE A 21 12.04 -27.73 -3.23
CA ILE A 21 11.67 -27.22 -1.91
C ILE A 21 13.01 -26.87 -1.24
N THR A 22 13.49 -25.64 -1.47
CA THR A 22 14.42 -25.04 -0.54
C THR A 22 13.69 -25.06 0.80
N PRO A 23 14.27 -25.64 1.87
CA PRO A 23 13.73 -25.39 3.18
C PRO A 23 13.83 -23.88 3.35
N ALA A 24 12.68 -23.20 3.23
CA ALA A 24 12.56 -21.87 3.77
C ALA A 24 13.05 -22.02 5.21
N TYR A 25 14.15 -21.35 5.54
CA TYR A 25 14.50 -21.13 6.93
C TYR A 25 13.33 -20.31 7.46
N ALA A 26 12.31 -21.01 7.97
CA ALA A 26 11.27 -20.41 8.76
C ALA A 26 12.05 -19.80 9.93
N ALA A 27 12.31 -18.50 9.85
CA ALA A 27 12.53 -17.72 11.05
C ALA A 27 11.44 -18.18 12.01
N PRO A 28 11.76 -18.56 13.26
CA PRO A 28 10.75 -19.02 14.19
C PRO A 28 9.63 -17.98 14.15
N ALA A 29 8.48 -18.37 13.59
CA ALA A 29 7.27 -17.57 13.70
C ALA A 29 7.18 -17.33 15.20
N ALA A 30 7.22 -16.07 15.60
CA ALA A 30 7.37 -15.69 16.98
C ALA A 30 6.10 -16.14 17.72
N ALA A 31 6.09 -17.42 18.12
CA ALA A 31 4.91 -18.12 18.58
C ALA A 31 4.47 -17.63 19.96
N ASP A 32 5.28 -16.76 20.58
CA ASP A 32 5.00 -16.08 21.84
C ASP A 32 5.33 -14.58 21.79
N ALA A 33 5.52 -13.96 20.61
CA ALA A 33 5.64 -12.51 20.56
C ALA A 33 4.25 -11.89 20.76
N ILE A 34 3.91 -11.62 22.02
CA ILE A 34 2.83 -10.71 22.35
C ILE A 34 3.10 -9.43 21.57
N ASP A 35 2.20 -9.08 20.66
CA ASP A 35 2.29 -7.84 19.90
C ASP A 35 2.50 -6.68 20.90
N PRO A 36 3.36 -5.70 20.57
CA PRO A 36 3.56 -4.55 21.43
C PRO A 36 2.20 -3.96 21.84
N PRO A 37 1.94 -3.66 23.13
CA PRO A 37 0.63 -3.19 23.58
C PRO A 37 0.08 -1.98 22.81
N ARG A 38 0.97 -1.19 22.18
CA ARG A 38 0.58 -0.07 21.32
C ARG A 38 -0.09 -0.50 20.01
N TRP A 39 0.27 -1.63 19.42
CA TRP A 39 -0.26 -2.10 18.13
C TRP A 39 -1.76 -2.40 18.18
N THR A 40 -2.25 -2.86 19.33
CA THR A 40 -3.67 -3.18 19.55
C THR A 40 -4.46 -2.00 20.15
N GLN A 41 -3.81 -0.86 20.39
CA GLN A 41 -4.46 0.29 21.01
C GLN A 41 -5.04 1.21 19.94
N GLU A 42 -6.37 1.27 19.87
CA GLU A 42 -7.09 2.17 18.98
C GLU A 42 -6.93 3.64 19.37
N ASP A 43 -6.97 4.52 18.36
CA ASP A 43 -6.98 5.97 18.55
C ASP A 43 -8.40 6.46 18.92
N THR A 44 -8.62 6.65 20.22
CA THR A 44 -9.94 6.95 20.77
C THR A 44 -10.25 8.44 20.82
N THR A 45 -9.23 9.31 20.73
CA THR A 45 -9.42 10.76 20.75
C THR A 45 -9.30 11.38 19.36
N PRO A 46 -10.04 12.49 19.10
CA PRO A 46 -9.86 13.36 17.93
C PRO A 46 -8.40 13.67 17.60
N ARG A 47 -7.61 14.00 18.63
CA ARG A 47 -6.18 14.30 18.51
C ARG A 47 -5.38 13.10 18.03
N GLN A 48 -5.57 11.93 18.65
CA GLN A 48 -4.83 10.71 18.27
C GLN A 48 -5.12 10.33 16.81
N ARG A 49 -6.40 10.38 16.41
CA ARG A 49 -6.80 10.10 15.02
C ARG A 49 -6.15 11.06 14.04
N TYR A 50 -6.11 12.36 14.37
CA TYR A 50 -5.40 13.35 13.57
C TYR A 50 -3.90 13.03 13.45
N GLU A 51 -3.23 12.72 14.56
CA GLU A 51 -1.79 12.42 14.57
C GLU A 51 -1.47 11.17 13.72
N THR A 52 -2.32 10.15 13.78
CA THR A 52 -2.17 8.95 12.95
C THR A 52 -2.41 9.27 11.48
N ALA A 53 -3.50 9.95 11.12
CA ALA A 53 -3.78 10.36 9.75
C ALA A 53 -2.65 11.24 9.16
N HIS A 54 -2.09 12.15 9.97
CA HIS A 54 -0.95 12.95 9.57
C HIS A 54 0.30 12.11 9.27
N LYS A 55 0.63 11.14 10.14
CA LYS A 55 1.78 10.24 9.94
C LYS A 55 1.61 9.36 8.70
N GLU A 56 0.42 8.80 8.51
CA GLU A 56 0.10 7.94 7.37
C GLU A 56 0.19 8.71 6.05
N ALA A 57 -0.43 9.89 5.98
CA ALA A 57 -0.36 10.75 4.80
C ALA A 57 1.08 11.20 4.48
N ALA A 58 1.87 11.53 5.51
CA ALA A 58 3.26 11.92 5.32
C ALA A 58 4.12 10.74 4.82
N ALA A 59 3.87 9.53 5.33
CA ALA A 59 4.54 8.33 4.86
C ALA A 59 4.16 8.01 3.41
N ALA A 60 2.86 8.04 3.08
CA ALA A 60 2.35 7.84 1.73
C ALA A 60 2.92 8.88 0.76
N GLN A 61 2.93 10.16 1.13
CA GLN A 61 3.52 11.23 0.33
C GLN A 61 4.99 10.95 0.01
N LYS A 62 5.78 10.53 1.00
CA LYS A 62 7.19 10.21 0.82
C LYS A 62 7.38 9.06 -0.18
N ASP A 63 6.57 8.01 -0.07
CA ASP A 63 6.67 6.84 -0.94
C ASP A 63 6.21 7.18 -2.37
N LEU A 64 5.15 7.97 -2.53
CA LEU A 64 4.69 8.46 -3.82
C LEU A 64 5.70 9.42 -4.49
N LEU A 65 6.36 10.29 -3.72
CA LEU A 65 7.43 11.14 -4.25
C LEU A 65 8.64 10.32 -4.68
N ALA A 66 8.93 9.19 -4.01
CA ALA A 66 9.95 8.27 -4.45
C ALA A 66 9.56 7.61 -5.78
N GLU A 67 8.29 7.19 -5.92
CA GLU A 67 7.76 6.66 -7.18
C GLU A 67 7.80 7.70 -8.31
N CYS A 68 7.50 8.97 -8.04
CA CYS A 68 7.62 10.02 -9.06
C CYS A 68 9.03 10.15 -9.65
N ARG A 69 10.07 9.71 -8.94
CA ARG A 69 11.46 9.74 -9.46
C ARG A 69 11.74 8.61 -10.46
N THR A 70 10.92 7.56 -10.49
CA THR A 70 11.03 6.45 -11.45
C THR A 70 10.41 6.82 -12.82
N GLN A 71 9.53 7.82 -12.84
CA GLN A 71 8.86 8.32 -14.04
C GLN A 71 9.82 9.01 -15.03
N PRO A 72 9.46 9.10 -16.33
CA PRO A 72 10.21 9.88 -17.31
C PRO A 72 10.43 11.32 -16.83
N LYS A 73 11.62 11.89 -17.08
CA LYS A 73 11.99 13.25 -16.62
C LYS A 73 10.95 14.33 -16.94
N ALA A 74 10.27 14.23 -18.09
CA ALA A 74 9.24 15.16 -18.52
C ALA A 74 7.98 15.12 -17.62
N GLU A 75 7.71 13.99 -16.97
CA GLU A 75 6.51 13.72 -16.17
C GLU A 75 6.73 13.90 -14.67
N GLN A 76 7.99 13.84 -14.20
CA GLN A 76 8.34 13.89 -12.76
C GLN A 76 7.76 15.12 -12.03
N SER A 77 7.80 16.30 -12.67
CA SER A 77 7.27 17.53 -12.09
C SER A 77 5.74 17.51 -11.96
N ALA A 78 5.04 16.97 -12.97
CA ALA A 78 3.60 16.82 -12.92
C ALA A 78 3.19 15.83 -11.82
N CYS A 79 3.85 14.67 -11.76
CA CYS A 79 3.65 13.67 -10.71
C CYS A 79 3.84 14.25 -9.31
N ALA A 80 4.96 14.94 -9.07
CA ALA A 80 5.23 15.54 -7.75
C ALA A 80 4.16 16.58 -7.36
N ARG A 81 3.68 17.38 -8.31
CA ARG A 81 2.61 18.36 -8.06
C ARG A 81 1.31 17.70 -7.65
N GLU A 82 0.93 16.60 -8.31
CA GLU A 82 -0.27 15.84 -7.95
C GLU A 82 -0.15 15.22 -6.55
N VAL A 83 1.00 14.62 -6.24
CA VAL A 83 1.26 14.06 -4.90
C VAL A 83 1.17 15.15 -3.81
N HIS A 84 1.70 16.35 -4.06
CA HIS A 84 1.57 17.46 -3.13
C HIS A 84 0.12 17.97 -3.00
N ALA A 85 -0.63 18.08 -4.10
CA ALA A 85 -2.02 18.50 -4.07
C ALA A 85 -2.89 17.51 -3.25
N ASN A 86 -2.69 16.21 -3.48
CA ASN A 86 -3.40 15.16 -2.74
C ASN A 86 -3.07 15.18 -1.26
N TYR A 87 -1.80 15.30 -0.88
CA TYR A 87 -1.40 15.42 0.52
C TYR A 87 -2.05 16.64 1.21
N LEU A 88 -2.10 17.80 0.53
CA LEU A 88 -2.75 18.99 1.09
C LEU A 88 -4.25 18.77 1.29
N GLN A 89 -4.90 18.07 0.36
CA GLN A 89 -6.30 17.67 0.50
C GLN A 89 -6.49 16.74 1.71
N GLU A 90 -5.69 15.67 1.82
CA GLU A 90 -5.73 14.73 2.96
C GLU A 90 -5.53 15.46 4.29
N MET A 91 -4.60 16.41 4.36
CA MET A 91 -4.37 17.21 5.57
C MET A 91 -5.53 18.17 5.87
N SER A 92 -6.22 18.67 4.85
CA SER A 92 -7.44 19.46 5.07
C SER A 92 -8.57 18.61 5.66
N GLU A 93 -8.67 17.35 5.26
CA GLU A 93 -9.65 16.39 5.77
C GLU A 93 -9.27 15.91 7.17
N ALA A 94 -8.00 15.57 7.41
CA ALA A 94 -7.49 15.18 8.71
C ALA A 94 -7.72 16.27 9.76
N LYS A 95 -7.55 17.56 9.43
CA LYS A 95 -7.83 18.67 10.36
C LYS A 95 -9.27 18.69 10.88
N LYS A 96 -10.25 18.18 10.10
CA LYS A 96 -11.65 18.09 10.54
C LYS A 96 -11.81 17.09 11.69
N LEU A 97 -10.91 16.12 11.84
CA LEU A 97 -10.91 15.18 12.97
C LEU A 97 -10.77 15.90 14.30
N LEU A 98 -10.07 17.03 14.35
CA LEU A 98 -9.84 17.79 15.59
C LEU A 98 -11.08 18.46 16.17
N SER A 99 -12.15 18.58 15.37
CA SER A 99 -13.43 19.18 15.75
C SER A 99 -14.57 18.17 15.85
N GLN A 100 -14.28 16.87 15.70
CA GLN A 100 -15.23 15.77 15.94
C GLN A 100 -15.27 15.42 17.42
#